data_AF-A0AAV1RC87-F1
#
_entry.id   AF-A0AAV1RC87-F1
#
_cell.length_a   1.000
_cell.length_b   1.000
_cell.length_c   1.000
_cell.angle_alpha   90.00
_cell.angle_beta   90.00
_cell.angle_gamma   90.00
#
_symmetry.space_group_name_H-M   'P 1'
#
loop_
_entity.id
_entity.type
_entity.pdbx_description
1 polymer ?
#
loop_
_entity_poly.entity_id
_entity_poly.type
_entity_poly.pdbx_seq_one_letter_code
_entity_poly.pdbx_strand_id
1 'polypeptide(L)'
;MAMHSFQVCFCGIRNFIHRVLGPPDDVKTLFKDFSQGGSMSMDGLRNFLSVVQGQNNAPEDDTDDAQAIFDRLKHLGFFQRKDLSLEAFYRYLLGDLNTPLSPSSRVHHDMTAPLAHYFMYTGHNSYLTGNQFSSASSVEPIKRALQNGVRVIELDLWPAANNKVVVCHGRTLTSSVELLKCLITIKEFAFQKSEYPVVITFEDHLPARLQAKVAEINAALSRDGSITGISVAGIFEEKGFDFN
;
A
#
# COMPACT_ATOMS: atom_id res chain seq x y z
N MET A 1 32.62 1.98 -22.28
CA MET A 1 32.50 0.82 -21.37
C MET A 1 33.05 1.24 -20.03
N ALA A 2 32.28 1.15 -18.96
CA ALA A 2 32.77 1.45 -17.61
C ALA A 2 33.07 0.11 -16.92
N MET A 3 34.32 -0.08 -16.50
CA MET A 3 34.73 -1.29 -15.77
C MET A 3 34.68 -0.97 -14.28
N HIS A 4 33.84 -1.69 -13.53
CA HIS A 4 33.79 -1.58 -12.09
C HIS A 4 34.38 -2.85 -11.47
N SER A 5 35.42 -2.68 -10.66
CA SER A 5 36.10 -3.74 -9.95
C SER A 5 35.54 -3.81 -8.54
N PHE A 6 35.06 -5.00 -8.15
CA PHE A 6 34.62 -5.25 -6.77
C PHE A 6 35.48 -6.35 -6.17
N GLN A 7 35.95 -6.13 -4.94
CA GLN A 7 36.68 -7.13 -4.18
C GLN A 7 35.68 -8.11 -3.57
N VAL A 8 35.75 -9.38 -3.96
CA VAL A 8 34.85 -10.42 -3.43
C VAL A 8 35.70 -11.42 -2.67
N CYS A 9 35.54 -11.45 -1.34
CA CYS A 9 36.30 -12.27 -0.38
C CYS A 9 37.81 -12.19 -0.56
N PHE A 10 38.47 -11.26 0.17
CA PHE A 10 39.90 -11.11 0.55
C PHE A 10 41.07 -11.56 -0.37
N CYS A 11 40.85 -12.22 -1.49
CA CYS A 11 41.86 -12.78 -2.39
C CYS A 11 41.46 -12.77 -3.87
N GLY A 12 40.31 -12.18 -4.25
CA GLY A 12 39.91 -12.02 -5.65
C GLY A 12 39.29 -10.66 -6.00
N ILE A 13 39.83 -9.99 -7.00
CA ILE A 13 39.17 -8.86 -7.68
C ILE A 13 38.33 -9.45 -8.82
N ARG A 14 37.01 -9.29 -8.75
CA ARG A 14 36.13 -9.61 -9.88
C ARG A 14 35.86 -8.33 -10.65
N ASN A 15 36.25 -8.32 -11.92
CA ASN A 15 35.89 -7.27 -12.86
C ASN A 15 34.51 -7.58 -13.41
N PHE A 16 33.53 -6.76 -13.03
CA PHE A 16 32.21 -6.84 -13.64
C PHE A 16 32.21 -5.91 -14.85
N ILE A 17 32.13 -6.49 -16.05
CA ILE A 17 31.85 -5.71 -17.25
C ILE A 17 30.36 -5.40 -17.20
N HIS A 18 30.01 -4.27 -16.59
CA HIS A 18 28.69 -3.69 -16.78
C HIS A 18 28.64 -3.20 -18.22
N ARG A 19 28.16 -4.03 -19.14
CA ARG A 19 27.66 -3.53 -20.42
C ARG A 19 26.56 -2.56 -20.02
N VAL A 20 26.81 -1.26 -20.14
CA VAL A 20 25.73 -0.28 -20.17
C VAL A 20 24.88 -0.75 -21.36
N LEU A 21 23.81 -1.47 -21.07
CA LEU A 21 22.92 -2.00 -22.08
C LEU A 21 22.29 -0.76 -22.70
N GLY A 22 22.80 -0.38 -23.86
CA GLY A 22 22.10 0.57 -24.70
C GLY A 22 20.70 0.04 -25.04
N PRO A 23 19.87 0.88 -25.66
CA PRO A 23 18.53 0.49 -26.07
C PRO A 23 18.56 -0.87 -26.80
N PRO A 24 17.71 -1.85 -26.43
CA PRO A 24 17.61 -3.11 -27.16
C PRO A 24 17.02 -2.90 -28.57
N ASP A 25 17.12 -3.90 -29.44
CA ASP A 25 16.81 -3.74 -30.87
C ASP A 25 15.33 -3.48 -31.15
N ASP A 26 14.43 -3.98 -30.29
CA ASP A 26 13.01 -3.66 -30.31
C ASP A 26 12.76 -2.17 -30.02
N VAL A 27 13.41 -1.59 -29.00
CA VAL A 27 13.33 -0.16 -28.67
C VAL A 27 13.92 0.70 -29.80
N LYS A 28 15.02 0.26 -30.44
CA LYS A 28 15.58 0.96 -31.61
C LYS A 28 14.62 0.98 -32.78
N THR A 29 13.99 -0.17 -33.06
CA THR A 29 13.01 -0.31 -34.14
C THR A 29 11.80 0.58 -33.87
N LEU A 30 11.26 0.49 -32.65
CA LEU A 30 10.17 1.32 -32.19
C LEU A 30 10.49 2.82 -32.31
N PHE A 31 11.65 3.25 -31.82
CA PHE A 31 12.08 4.64 -31.95
C PHE A 31 12.13 5.09 -33.42
N LYS A 32 12.64 4.24 -34.32
CA LYS A 32 12.74 4.54 -35.75
C LYS A 32 11.37 4.73 -36.40
N ASP A 33 10.36 3.97 -35.99
CA ASP A 33 9.00 4.05 -36.54
C ASP A 33 8.33 5.41 -36.24
N PHE A 34 8.77 6.09 -35.17
CA PHE A 34 8.25 7.38 -34.73
C PHE A 34 9.26 8.55 -34.86
N SER A 35 10.37 8.33 -35.57
CA SER A 35 11.45 9.32 -35.73
C SER A 35 11.79 9.61 -37.19
N GLN A 36 12.35 10.79 -37.46
CA GLN A 36 12.90 11.16 -38.77
C GLN A 36 14.34 11.63 -38.61
N GLY A 37 15.24 11.20 -39.51
CA GLY A 37 16.63 11.65 -39.48
C GLY A 37 17.42 11.26 -38.21
N GLY A 38 16.95 10.28 -37.44
CA GLY A 38 17.58 9.82 -36.19
C GLY A 38 17.17 10.59 -34.94
N SER A 39 16.19 11.49 -35.03
CA SER A 39 15.59 12.19 -33.89
C SER A 39 14.05 12.11 -33.92
N MET A 40 13.45 12.09 -32.73
CA MET A 40 12.00 12.07 -32.55
C MET A 40 11.51 13.49 -32.23
N SER A 41 10.65 14.04 -33.09
CA SER A 41 10.02 15.34 -32.85
C SER A 41 8.92 15.24 -31.79
N MET A 42 8.39 16.39 -31.35
CA MET A 42 7.21 16.42 -30.47
C MET A 42 6.03 15.66 -31.08
N ASP A 43 5.77 15.82 -32.38
CA ASP A 43 4.67 15.12 -33.05
C ASP A 43 4.94 13.62 -33.16
N GLY A 44 6.19 13.21 -33.33
CA GLY A 44 6.60 11.81 -33.26
C GLY A 44 6.33 11.21 -31.88
N LEU A 45 6.64 11.94 -30.81
CA LEU A 45 6.33 11.53 -29.44
C LEU A 45 4.81 11.43 -29.21
N ARG A 46 4.03 12.44 -29.61
CA ARG A 46 2.56 12.42 -29.51
C ARG A 46 1.97 11.19 -30.21
N ASN A 47 2.45 10.89 -31.42
CA ASN A 47 2.01 9.73 -32.17
C ASN A 47 2.38 8.42 -31.46
N PHE A 48 3.58 8.32 -30.89
CA PHE A 48 3.98 7.17 -30.06
C PHE A 48 3.07 6.99 -28.83
N LEU A 49 2.79 8.07 -28.09
CA LEU A 49 1.94 8.03 -26.90
C LEU A 49 0.50 7.59 -27.25
N SER A 50 -0.02 8.09 -28.36
CA SER A 50 -1.34 7.72 -28.87
C SER A 50 -1.39 6.25 -29.33
N VAL A 51 -0.53 5.87 -30.28
CA VAL A 51 -0.61 4.57 -30.97
C VAL A 51 -0.12 3.41 -30.09
N VAL A 52 0.90 3.64 -29.26
CA VAL A 52 1.58 2.57 -28.51
C VAL A 52 1.20 2.59 -27.03
N GLN A 53 1.18 3.77 -26.40
CA GLN A 53 0.82 3.89 -24.97
C GLN A 53 -0.70 3.99 -24.75
N GLY A 54 -1.51 4.08 -25.81
CA GLY A 54 -2.96 4.17 -25.72
C GLY A 54 -3.47 5.49 -25.13
N GLN A 55 -2.62 6.53 -25.08
CA GLN A 55 -2.93 7.86 -24.54
C GLN A 55 -3.70 8.68 -25.59
N ASN A 56 -4.88 8.17 -25.99
CA ASN A 56 -5.69 8.75 -27.07
C ASN A 56 -6.63 9.86 -26.60
N ASN A 57 -6.88 9.98 -25.29
CA ASN A 57 -7.81 10.92 -24.68
C ASN A 57 -7.33 11.32 -23.29
N ALA A 58 -6.45 12.31 -23.17
CA ALA A 58 -6.36 13.06 -21.92
C ALA A 58 -7.64 13.93 -21.83
N PRO A 59 -8.37 13.91 -20.70
CA PRO A 59 -9.42 14.90 -20.44
C PRO A 59 -8.84 16.31 -20.67
N GLU A 60 -9.66 17.24 -21.17
CA GLU A 60 -9.28 18.60 -21.61
C GLU A 60 -8.53 19.47 -20.56
N ASP A 61 -8.31 18.97 -19.34
CA ASP A 61 -7.69 19.67 -18.21
C ASP A 61 -6.28 19.16 -17.86
N ASP A 62 -5.75 18.13 -18.55
CA ASP A 62 -4.36 17.71 -18.39
C ASP A 62 -3.49 18.34 -19.49
N THR A 63 -2.49 19.11 -19.07
CA THR A 63 -1.45 19.67 -19.95
C THR A 63 -0.88 18.56 -20.84
N ASP A 64 -0.81 18.78 -22.17
CA ASP A 64 -0.27 17.83 -23.16
C ASP A 64 0.88 16.98 -22.58
N ASP A 65 0.61 15.71 -22.28
CA ASP A 65 1.55 14.78 -21.63
C ASP A 65 2.87 14.74 -22.40
N ALA A 66 2.81 14.84 -23.73
CA ALA A 66 3.99 14.90 -24.58
C ALA A 66 4.86 16.12 -24.24
N GLN A 67 4.26 17.29 -24.06
CA GLN A 67 4.96 18.53 -23.71
C GLN A 67 5.59 18.45 -22.32
N ALA A 68 4.88 17.92 -21.33
CA ALA A 68 5.40 17.73 -19.97
C ALA A 68 6.59 16.76 -19.93
N ILE A 69 6.49 15.65 -20.67
CA ILE A 69 7.58 14.69 -20.86
C ILE A 69 8.77 15.39 -21.52
N PHE A 70 8.51 16.16 -22.58
CA PHE A 70 9.54 16.85 -23.34
C PHE A 70 10.32 17.86 -22.50
N ASP A 71 9.63 18.68 -21.71
CA ASP A 71 10.27 19.71 -20.90
C ASP A 71 11.07 19.12 -19.73
N ARG A 72 10.60 18.03 -19.12
CA ARG A 72 11.38 17.31 -18.10
C ARG A 72 12.65 16.70 -18.67
N LEU A 73 12.58 16.11 -19.86
CA LEU A 73 13.75 15.52 -20.49
C LEU A 73 14.75 16.61 -20.94
N LYS A 74 14.30 17.81 -21.32
CA LYS A 74 15.18 18.95 -21.65
C LYS A 74 16.10 19.35 -20.50
N HIS A 75 15.57 19.38 -19.28
CA HIS A 75 16.34 19.76 -18.09
C HIS A 75 17.46 18.77 -17.74
N LEU A 76 17.40 17.53 -18.25
CA LEU A 76 18.41 16.51 -18.00
C LEU A 76 19.64 16.60 -18.95
N GLY A 77 19.70 17.62 -19.82
CA GLY A 77 20.88 17.90 -20.65
C GLY A 77 21.08 16.98 -21.86
N PHE A 78 20.07 16.17 -22.21
CA PHE A 78 20.12 15.22 -23.33
C PHE A 78 19.69 15.80 -24.69
N PHE A 79 19.45 17.10 -24.75
CA PHE A 79 19.01 17.79 -25.96
C PHE A 79 20.16 18.61 -26.55
N GLN A 80 20.70 18.16 -27.67
CA GLN A 80 21.55 18.96 -28.55
C GLN A 80 20.70 19.79 -29.55
N ARG A 81 19.41 19.45 -29.73
CA ARG A 81 18.44 20.07 -30.66
C ARG A 81 17.01 19.99 -30.09
N LYS A 82 16.03 20.60 -30.76
CA LYS A 82 14.59 20.62 -30.38
C LYS A 82 13.89 19.24 -30.37
N ASP A 83 14.61 18.13 -30.48
CA ASP A 83 14.08 16.77 -30.69
C ASP A 83 14.68 15.75 -29.70
N LEU A 84 13.95 14.66 -29.44
CA LEU A 84 14.36 13.56 -28.59
C LEU A 84 15.35 12.63 -29.30
N SER A 85 16.43 12.28 -28.61
CA SER A 85 17.37 11.24 -29.07
C SER A 85 16.90 9.85 -28.64
N LEU A 86 17.41 8.81 -29.31
CA LEU A 86 17.14 7.41 -28.94
C LEU A 86 17.49 7.11 -27.47
N GLU A 87 18.60 7.67 -26.97
CA GLU A 87 19.02 7.52 -25.57
C GLU A 87 18.03 8.21 -24.61
N ALA A 88 17.56 9.40 -24.95
CA ALA A 88 16.56 10.12 -24.15
C ALA A 88 15.20 9.38 -24.14
N PHE A 89 14.78 8.84 -25.29
CA PHE A 89 13.57 8.04 -25.41
C PHE A 89 13.67 6.74 -24.58
N TYR A 90 14.79 6.02 -24.66
CA TYR A 90 14.98 4.81 -23.87
C TYR A 90 14.97 5.09 -22.36
N ARG A 91 15.57 6.20 -21.92
CA ARG A 91 15.48 6.64 -20.51
C ARG A 91 14.07 7.01 -20.11
N TYR A 92 13.30 7.64 -20.99
CA TYR A 92 11.89 7.92 -20.76
C TYR A 92 11.09 6.64 -20.53
N LEU A 93 11.28 5.60 -21.37
CA LEU A 93 10.57 4.32 -21.24
C LEU A 93 10.81 3.65 -19.87
N LEU A 94 11.98 3.85 -19.29
CA LEU A 94 12.38 3.30 -17.99
C LEU A 94 12.13 4.27 -16.82
N GLY A 95 11.68 5.49 -17.10
CA GLY A 95 11.55 6.56 -16.13
C GLY A 95 10.17 6.62 -15.49
N ASP A 96 10.07 7.41 -14.43
CA ASP A 96 8.83 7.58 -13.65
C ASP A 96 7.68 8.23 -14.45
N LEU A 97 7.99 8.83 -15.61
CA LEU A 97 7.01 9.40 -16.53
C LEU A 97 6.33 8.35 -17.40
N ASN A 98 6.82 7.11 -17.40
CA ASN A 98 6.25 5.99 -18.13
C ASN A 98 5.93 4.83 -17.18
N THR A 99 5.34 5.13 -16.04
CA THR A 99 4.95 4.10 -15.07
C THR A 99 3.82 3.24 -15.66
N PRO A 100 3.87 1.90 -15.51
CA PRO A 100 2.83 1.01 -16.03
C PRO A 100 1.51 1.14 -15.27
N LEU A 101 1.52 1.83 -14.12
CA LEU A 101 0.35 2.13 -13.31
C LEU A 101 0.02 3.60 -13.46
N SER A 102 -1.27 3.93 -13.50
CA SER A 102 -1.70 5.34 -13.54
C SER A 102 -1.06 6.13 -12.39
N PRO A 103 -0.50 7.32 -12.64
CA PRO A 103 0.06 8.19 -11.59
C PRO A 103 -0.98 8.65 -10.57
N SER A 104 -2.26 8.60 -10.93
CA SER A 104 -3.37 8.94 -10.05
C SER A 104 -3.49 7.91 -8.93
N SER A 105 -2.86 8.21 -7.79
CA SER A 105 -3.10 7.53 -6.51
C SER A 105 -4.44 7.91 -5.87
N ARG A 106 -5.26 8.71 -6.56
CA ARG A 106 -6.57 9.15 -6.08
C ARG A 106 -7.60 8.05 -6.26
N VAL A 107 -8.55 8.03 -5.34
CA VAL A 107 -9.69 7.12 -5.39
C VAL A 107 -10.58 7.52 -6.56
N HIS A 108 -10.88 6.56 -7.43
CA HIS A 108 -11.64 6.77 -8.67
C HIS A 108 -12.90 5.89 -8.77
N HIS A 109 -13.06 4.93 -7.85
CA HIS A 109 -14.29 4.14 -7.76
C HIS A 109 -15.42 4.98 -7.13
N ASP A 110 -16.66 4.61 -7.41
CA ASP A 110 -17.80 5.13 -6.64
C ASP A 110 -17.69 4.63 -5.20
N MET A 111 -17.53 5.56 -4.26
CA MET A 111 -17.40 5.28 -2.83
C MET A 111 -18.69 5.56 -2.05
N THR A 112 -19.82 5.67 -2.75
CA THR A 112 -21.15 5.95 -2.16
C THR A 112 -22.06 4.72 -2.09
N ALA A 113 -21.69 3.61 -2.74
CA ALA A 113 -22.43 2.35 -2.66
C ALA A 113 -22.38 1.73 -1.24
N PRO A 114 -23.28 0.77 -0.91
CA PRO A 114 -23.25 0.07 0.38
C PRO A 114 -21.95 -0.69 0.63
N LEU A 115 -21.53 -0.82 1.90
CA LEU A 115 -20.26 -1.45 2.29
C LEU A 115 -20.07 -2.87 1.73
N ALA A 116 -21.16 -3.63 1.59
CA ALA A 116 -21.16 -5.00 1.06
C ALA A 116 -20.71 -5.10 -0.41
N HIS A 117 -20.59 -3.98 -1.13
CA HIS A 117 -20.16 -3.95 -2.53
C HIS A 117 -18.64 -3.83 -2.69
N TYR A 118 -17.90 -3.66 -1.60
CA TYR A 118 -16.44 -3.46 -1.65
C TYR A 118 -15.69 -4.64 -1.06
N PHE A 119 -14.54 -4.95 -1.65
CA PHE A 119 -13.52 -5.74 -0.97
C PHE A 119 -12.83 -4.88 0.08
N MET A 120 -12.70 -5.42 1.29
CA MET A 120 -12.02 -4.76 2.40
C MET A 120 -10.68 -5.44 2.68
N TYR A 121 -9.63 -4.64 2.85
CA TYR A 121 -8.34 -5.15 3.27
C TYR A 121 -8.41 -5.50 4.76
N THR A 122 -8.34 -6.79 5.10
CA THR A 122 -8.52 -7.28 6.46
C THR A 122 -7.22 -7.77 7.10
N GLY A 123 -7.12 -7.65 8.42
CA GLY A 123 -6.06 -8.23 9.23
C GLY A 123 -6.63 -9.26 10.21
N HIS A 124 -6.11 -10.48 10.17
CA HIS A 124 -6.49 -11.58 11.06
C HIS A 124 -5.51 -11.70 12.23
N ASN A 125 -6.02 -11.87 13.45
CA ASN A 125 -5.25 -11.84 14.70
C ASN A 125 -4.23 -10.69 14.71
N SER A 126 -4.75 -9.47 14.47
CA SER A 126 -3.95 -8.27 14.15
C SER A 126 -3.00 -7.82 15.25
N TYR A 127 -3.07 -8.44 16.43
CA TYR A 127 -2.23 -8.18 17.60
C TYR A 127 -1.00 -9.09 17.67
N LEU A 128 -0.92 -10.19 16.91
CA LEU A 128 0.19 -11.14 16.96
C LEU A 128 1.44 -10.60 16.26
N THR A 129 2.59 -10.72 16.91
CA THR A 129 3.90 -10.31 16.37
C THR A 129 4.54 -11.37 15.48
N GLY A 130 4.03 -12.61 15.53
CA GLY A 130 4.58 -13.73 14.78
C GLY A 130 3.58 -14.88 14.67
N ASN A 131 3.98 -16.07 15.13
CA ASN A 131 3.20 -17.29 14.99
C ASN A 131 1.97 -17.34 15.92
N GLN A 132 1.01 -18.20 15.57
CA GLN A 132 -0.26 -18.40 16.27
C GLN A 132 -0.13 -19.05 17.65
N PHE A 133 0.97 -19.70 18.00
CA PHE A 133 1.05 -20.54 19.20
C PHE A 133 1.85 -19.93 20.36
N SER A 134 2.91 -19.16 20.09
CA SER A 134 3.88 -18.76 21.10
C SER A 134 4.48 -17.36 20.92
N SER A 135 4.05 -16.63 19.89
CA SER A 135 4.55 -15.27 19.66
C SER A 135 4.01 -14.28 20.69
N ALA A 136 4.65 -13.11 20.78
CA ALA A 136 4.11 -12.03 21.61
C ALA A 136 2.89 -11.39 20.94
N SER A 137 2.01 -10.83 21.76
CA SER A 137 0.94 -9.92 21.34
C SER A 137 1.33 -8.48 21.69
N SER A 138 1.18 -7.56 20.75
CA SER A 138 1.46 -6.14 20.97
C SER A 138 0.62 -5.24 20.05
N VAL A 139 0.71 -3.92 20.23
CA VAL A 139 0.02 -2.94 19.39
C VAL A 139 0.78 -2.63 18.09
N GLU A 140 2.01 -3.11 17.94
CA GLU A 140 2.90 -2.78 16.82
C GLU A 140 2.44 -3.40 15.50
N PRO A 141 1.96 -4.66 15.45
CA PRO A 141 1.34 -5.21 14.25
C PRO A 141 0.06 -4.47 13.86
N ILE A 142 -0.77 -4.06 14.82
CA ILE A 142 -1.98 -3.25 14.59
C ILE A 142 -1.61 -1.91 13.93
N LYS A 143 -0.63 -1.19 14.50
CA LYS A 143 -0.12 0.06 13.94
C LYS A 143 0.36 -0.12 12.50
N ARG A 144 1.20 -1.13 12.26
CA ARG A 144 1.72 -1.41 10.91
C ARG A 144 0.62 -1.77 9.91
N ALA A 145 -0.38 -2.54 10.33
CA ALA A 145 -1.53 -2.89 9.51
C ALA A 145 -2.28 -1.63 9.04
N LEU A 146 -2.58 -0.70 9.96
CA LEU A 146 -3.27 0.55 9.65
C LEU A 146 -2.42 1.47 8.75
N GLN A 147 -1.11 1.57 8.99
CA GLN A 147 -0.19 2.33 8.13
C GLN A 147 -0.09 1.76 6.71
N ASN A 148 -0.30 0.45 6.55
CA ASN A 148 -0.36 -0.24 5.27
C ASN A 148 -1.76 -0.19 4.61
N GLY A 149 -2.76 0.41 5.27
CA GLY A 149 -4.10 0.60 4.71
C GLY A 149 -5.12 -0.50 5.06
N VAL A 150 -4.81 -1.43 5.96
CA VAL A 150 -5.78 -2.42 6.46
C VAL A 150 -6.97 -1.70 7.09
N ARG A 151 -8.19 -2.13 6.76
CA ARG A 151 -9.47 -1.55 7.21
C ARG A 151 -10.24 -2.43 8.18
N VAL A 152 -9.85 -3.69 8.40
CA VAL A 152 -10.43 -4.55 9.45
C VAL A 152 -9.37 -5.01 10.42
N ILE A 153 -9.58 -4.75 11.71
CA ILE A 153 -8.67 -5.14 12.79
C ILE A 153 -9.39 -6.09 13.74
N GLU A 154 -8.88 -7.31 13.84
CA GLU A 154 -9.37 -8.33 14.77
C GLU A 154 -8.69 -8.25 16.14
N LEU A 155 -9.50 -8.33 17.20
CA LEU A 155 -9.07 -8.35 18.60
C LEU A 155 -9.84 -9.43 19.40
N ASP A 156 -9.13 -10.46 19.84
CA ASP A 156 -9.70 -11.56 20.62
C ASP A 156 -9.71 -11.20 22.10
N LEU A 157 -10.89 -11.02 22.68
CA LEU A 157 -11.06 -10.47 24.01
C LEU A 157 -11.10 -11.56 25.06
N TRP A 158 -10.14 -11.54 25.99
CA TRP A 158 -10.06 -12.50 27.09
C TRP A 158 -10.09 -11.83 28.47
N PRO A 159 -10.74 -12.47 29.47
CA PRO A 159 -10.70 -11.97 30.84
C PRO A 159 -9.30 -12.13 31.43
N ALA A 160 -8.83 -11.11 32.14
CA ALA A 160 -7.60 -11.14 32.93
C ALA A 160 -7.89 -10.85 34.41
N ALA A 161 -6.89 -11.09 35.26
CA ALA A 161 -6.96 -10.80 36.69
C ALA A 161 -7.37 -9.33 36.96
N ASN A 162 -7.94 -9.08 38.14
CA ASN A 162 -8.37 -7.74 38.57
C ASN A 162 -9.39 -7.09 37.63
N ASN A 163 -10.31 -7.88 37.07
CA ASN A 163 -11.41 -7.37 36.24
C ASN A 163 -10.93 -6.60 34.99
N LYS A 164 -9.80 -7.02 34.43
CA LYS A 164 -9.21 -6.45 33.21
C LYS A 164 -9.62 -7.26 31.97
N VAL A 165 -9.54 -6.62 30.81
CA VAL A 165 -9.71 -7.24 29.50
C VAL A 165 -8.40 -7.12 28.74
N VAL A 166 -7.93 -8.24 28.22
CA VAL A 166 -6.72 -8.33 27.40
C VAL A 166 -7.06 -8.90 26.03
N VAL A 167 -6.14 -8.69 25.09
CA VAL A 167 -6.17 -9.24 23.74
C VAL A 167 -5.05 -10.26 23.61
N CYS A 168 -5.40 -11.50 23.23
CA CYS A 168 -4.47 -12.61 23.02
C CYS A 168 -5.14 -13.77 22.28
N HIS A 169 -4.33 -14.65 21.68
CA HIS A 169 -4.86 -15.85 21.06
C HIS A 169 -5.10 -16.89 22.15
N GLY A 170 -6.39 -17.13 22.45
CA GLY A 170 -6.82 -17.98 23.54
C GLY A 170 -6.27 -19.40 23.49
N ARG A 171 -6.09 -20.02 24.66
CA ARG A 171 -5.63 -21.42 24.79
C ARG A 171 -4.28 -21.71 24.11
N THR A 172 -3.45 -20.69 23.93
CA THR A 172 -2.07 -20.81 23.41
C THR A 172 -1.03 -20.26 24.39
N LEU A 173 0.24 -20.28 24.00
CA LEU A 173 1.35 -19.68 24.75
C LEU A 173 1.67 -18.24 24.28
N THR A 174 0.79 -17.63 23.50
CA THR A 174 0.96 -16.24 23.09
C THR A 174 0.88 -15.31 24.30
N SER A 175 1.65 -14.21 24.29
CA SER A 175 1.50 -13.19 25.34
C SER A 175 0.20 -12.42 25.12
N SER A 176 -0.16 -11.54 26.06
CA SER A 176 -1.35 -10.69 25.96
C SER A 176 -1.00 -9.21 25.94
N VAL A 177 -1.87 -8.39 25.35
CA VAL A 177 -1.79 -6.92 25.40
C VAL A 177 -3.09 -6.33 25.94
N GLU A 178 -3.06 -5.20 26.65
CA GLU A 178 -4.27 -4.60 27.22
C GLU A 178 -5.18 -4.03 26.12
N LEU A 179 -6.48 -4.34 26.16
CA LEU A 179 -7.46 -3.87 25.16
C LEU A 179 -7.43 -2.35 24.96
N LEU A 180 -7.32 -1.60 26.05
CA LEU A 180 -7.30 -0.14 25.99
C LEU A 180 -6.11 0.38 25.16
N LYS A 181 -4.95 -0.29 25.22
CA LYS A 181 -3.79 0.07 24.39
C LYS A 181 -4.09 -0.17 22.92
N CYS A 182 -4.69 -1.31 22.57
CA CYS A 182 -5.11 -1.61 21.21
C CYS A 182 -6.08 -0.55 20.67
N LEU A 183 -7.12 -0.19 21.42
CA LEU A 183 -8.11 0.81 20.98
C LEU A 183 -7.50 2.21 20.80
N ILE A 184 -6.59 2.63 21.69
CA ILE A 184 -5.88 3.91 21.56
C ILE A 184 -4.98 3.90 20.31
N THR A 185 -4.25 2.81 20.07
CA THR A 185 -3.44 2.69 18.85
C THR A 185 -4.31 2.69 17.60
N ILE A 186 -5.44 1.99 17.59
CA ILE A 186 -6.35 2.01 16.44
C ILE A 186 -6.84 3.44 16.20
N LYS A 187 -7.29 4.15 17.23
CA LYS A 187 -7.67 5.57 17.15
C LYS A 187 -6.58 6.43 16.52
N GLU A 188 -5.32 6.28 16.96
CA GLU A 188 -4.20 7.12 16.50
C GLU A 188 -3.86 6.89 15.01
N PHE A 189 -3.99 5.64 14.53
CA PHE A 189 -3.53 5.25 13.20
C PHE A 189 -4.65 4.98 12.18
N ALA A 190 -5.92 4.90 12.61
CA ALA A 190 -7.06 4.49 11.78
C ALA A 190 -7.12 5.22 10.44
N PHE A 191 -6.92 6.54 10.45
CA PHE A 191 -7.14 7.40 9.28
C PHE A 191 -5.86 8.01 8.69
N GLN A 192 -4.67 7.56 9.10
CA GLN A 192 -3.41 8.12 8.59
C GLN A 192 -3.16 7.78 7.11
N LYS A 193 -3.54 6.57 6.69
CA LYS A 193 -3.32 6.09 5.32
C LYS A 193 -4.54 6.25 4.41
N SER A 194 -5.74 6.23 4.99
CA SER A 194 -7.01 6.25 4.25
C SER A 194 -8.09 6.90 5.11
N GLU A 195 -8.95 7.71 4.49
CA GLU A 195 -10.11 8.35 5.13
C GLU A 195 -11.32 7.40 5.29
N TYR A 196 -11.30 6.23 4.66
CA TYR A 196 -12.39 5.27 4.70
C TYR A 196 -12.49 4.53 6.05
N PRO A 197 -13.70 4.07 6.40
CA PRO A 197 -13.98 3.52 7.72
C PRO A 197 -13.08 2.33 8.08
N VAL A 198 -12.85 2.18 9.39
CA VAL A 198 -12.18 1.02 9.98
C VAL A 198 -13.23 0.18 10.70
N VAL A 199 -13.18 -1.13 10.55
CA VAL A 199 -14.00 -2.08 11.30
C VAL A 199 -13.12 -2.78 12.33
N ILE A 200 -13.57 -2.83 13.58
CA ILE A 200 -12.95 -3.65 14.61
C ILE A 200 -13.83 -4.88 14.83
N THR A 201 -13.28 -6.07 14.66
CA THR A 201 -13.96 -7.31 15.00
C THR A 201 -13.50 -7.78 16.38
N PHE A 202 -14.47 -8.02 17.28
CA PHE A 202 -14.21 -8.59 18.58
C PHE A 202 -14.58 -10.07 18.57
N GLU A 203 -13.61 -10.95 18.82
CA GLU A 203 -13.86 -12.35 19.19
C GLU A 203 -14.03 -12.40 20.71
N ASP A 204 -15.28 -12.49 21.18
CA ASP A 204 -15.62 -12.18 22.57
C ASP A 204 -15.68 -13.43 23.48
N HIS A 205 -14.69 -13.59 24.36
CA HIS A 205 -14.65 -14.64 25.40
C HIS A 205 -14.99 -14.11 26.81
N LEU A 206 -15.56 -12.91 26.90
CA LEU A 206 -15.78 -12.23 28.17
C LEU A 206 -17.08 -12.68 28.86
N PRO A 207 -17.10 -12.75 30.21
CA PRO A 207 -18.35 -12.82 30.95
C PRO A 207 -19.12 -11.48 30.84
N ALA A 208 -20.46 -11.54 31.00
CA ALA A 208 -21.37 -10.40 30.85
C ALA A 208 -20.91 -9.10 31.54
N ARG A 209 -20.35 -9.21 32.75
CA ARG A 209 -19.84 -8.05 33.50
C ARG A 209 -18.68 -7.34 32.78
N LEU A 210 -17.81 -8.08 32.11
CA LEU A 210 -16.71 -7.50 31.33
C LEU A 210 -17.16 -7.05 29.94
N GLN A 211 -18.17 -7.69 29.34
CA GLN A 211 -18.81 -7.20 28.12
C GLN A 211 -19.40 -5.80 28.34
N ALA A 212 -20.13 -5.59 29.45
CA ALA A 212 -20.65 -4.29 29.83
C ALA A 212 -19.54 -3.23 29.95
N LYS A 213 -18.41 -3.60 30.56
CA LYS A 213 -17.23 -2.74 30.67
C LYS A 213 -16.64 -2.37 29.30
N VAL A 214 -16.55 -3.32 28.35
CA VAL A 214 -16.07 -3.04 26.98
C VAL A 214 -17.04 -2.11 26.25
N ALA A 215 -18.34 -2.32 26.40
CA ALA A 215 -19.36 -1.43 25.83
C ALA A 215 -19.25 0.00 26.38
N GLU A 216 -19.01 0.18 27.68
CA GLU A 216 -18.77 1.48 28.30
C GLU A 216 -17.51 2.16 27.75
N ILE A 217 -16.40 1.43 27.61
CA ILE A 217 -15.15 1.94 27.01
C ILE A 217 -15.42 2.41 25.59
N ASN A 218 -16.10 1.60 24.78
CA ASN A 218 -16.41 1.94 23.39
C ASN A 218 -17.30 3.19 23.31
N ALA A 219 -18.36 3.27 24.12
CA ALA A 219 -19.23 4.44 24.17
C ALA A 219 -18.51 5.71 24.64
N ALA A 220 -17.57 5.60 25.59
CA ALA A 220 -16.73 6.71 26.00
C ALA A 220 -15.84 7.22 24.85
N LEU A 221 -15.21 6.31 24.11
CA LEU A 221 -14.39 6.65 22.94
C LEU A 221 -15.24 7.26 21.81
N SER A 222 -16.47 6.80 21.59
CA SER A 222 -17.36 7.40 20.57
C SER A 222 -17.74 8.85 20.91
N ARG A 223 -18.06 9.14 22.18
CA ARG A 223 -18.51 10.46 22.62
C ARG A 223 -17.43 11.54 22.54
N ASP A 224 -16.18 11.16 22.73
CA ASP A 224 -15.02 12.06 22.61
C ASP A 224 -14.63 12.33 21.13
N GLY A 225 -15.54 12.07 20.16
CA GLY A 225 -15.27 12.20 18.72
C GLY A 225 -14.10 11.35 18.22
N SER A 226 -13.67 10.40 19.04
CA SER A 226 -12.35 9.79 18.94
C SER A 226 -12.33 8.55 18.06
N ILE A 227 -13.50 8.00 17.74
CA ILE A 227 -13.66 6.83 16.87
C ILE A 227 -14.75 7.05 15.80
N THR A 228 -15.00 8.31 15.43
CA THR A 228 -15.90 8.66 14.32
C THR A 228 -15.41 7.98 13.05
N GLY A 229 -16.25 7.15 12.41
CA GLY A 229 -15.86 6.34 11.25
C GLY A 229 -15.26 4.96 11.59
N ILE A 230 -15.20 4.58 12.87
CA ILE A 230 -14.84 3.22 13.30
C ILE A 230 -16.12 2.47 13.70
N SER A 231 -16.37 1.33 13.06
CA SER A 231 -17.48 0.44 13.41
C SER A 231 -16.95 -0.74 14.20
N VAL A 232 -17.61 -1.07 15.32
CA VAL A 232 -17.29 -2.27 16.11
C VAL A 232 -18.32 -3.34 15.81
N ALA A 233 -17.86 -4.49 15.31
CA ALA A 233 -18.67 -5.67 15.09
C ALA A 233 -18.26 -6.74 16.12
N GLY A 234 -19.19 -7.16 16.98
CA GLY A 234 -18.98 -8.31 17.87
C GLY A 234 -19.27 -9.60 17.12
N ILE A 235 -18.30 -10.51 17.05
CA ILE A 235 -18.52 -11.90 16.66
C ILE A 235 -18.64 -12.68 17.96
N PHE A 236 -19.86 -13.12 18.28
CA PHE A 236 -20.10 -14.01 19.41
C PHE A 236 -19.81 -15.43 18.95
N GLU A 237 -18.78 -16.07 19.51
CA GLU A 237 -18.62 -17.51 19.34
C GLU A 237 -19.78 -18.17 20.09
N GLU A 238 -20.74 -18.75 19.36
CA GLU A 238 -21.78 -19.58 19.94
C GLU A 238 -21.10 -20.70 20.71
N LYS A 239 -21.09 -20.62 22.04
CA LYS A 239 -20.71 -21.74 22.89
C LYS A 239 -21.57 -22.92 22.47
N GLY A 240 -20.90 -23.96 21.97
CA GLY A 240 -21.51 -25.09 21.27
C GLY A 240 -22.84 -25.55 21.87
N PHE A 241 -23.82 -25.70 20.99
CA PHE A 241 -24.94 -26.61 21.25
C PHE A 241 -24.36 -28.02 21.38
N ASP A 242 -24.28 -28.53 22.61
CA ASP A 242 -24.28 -29.97 22.84
C ASP A 242 -25.59 -30.51 22.30
N PHE A 243 -25.53 -31.29 21.22
CA PHE A 243 -26.60 -32.20 20.87
C PHE A 243 -26.54 -33.39 21.83
N ASN A 244 -27.30 -33.31 22.92
CA ASN A 244 -27.89 -34.46 23.60
C ASN A 244 -29.27 -34.08 24.13
#